data_AF-A0A8C0GVX4-F1
#
_entry.id   AF-A0A8C0GVX4-F1
#
_cell.length_a   1.000
_cell.length_b   1.000
_cell.length_c   1.000
_cell.angle_alpha   90.00
_cell.angle_beta   90.00
_cell.angle_gamma   90.00
#
_symmetry.space_group_name_H-M   'P 1'
#
loop_
_entity.id
_entity.type
_entity.pdbx_description
1 polymer ?
#
loop_
_entity_poly.entity_id
_entity_poly.type
_entity_poly.pdbx_seq_one_letter_code
_entity_poly.pdbx_strand_id
1 'polypeptide(L)'
;TALGSPSLVGLTLLQALPRGTPPPTLPVSLPPAYGGNTGGEPCFFPFVYKGRKYTACTMDNGQRPWCATTSNYEVDHKWKYCAVGENLDNSPCVFPFIYKDKTYHSCTAINDQMGRPWCATTPNYDKDHLWRFCFSKGESRP
;
A
#
# COMPACT_ATOMS: atom_id res chain seq x y z
N THR A 1 -8.11 -21.82 64.90
CA THR A 1 -7.67 -22.09 63.53
C THR A 1 -7.86 -20.83 62.71
N ALA A 2 -6.78 -20.11 62.40
CA ALA A 2 -6.75 -19.09 61.35
C ALA A 2 -5.30 -18.63 61.17
N LEU A 3 -4.61 -19.21 60.19
CA LEU A 3 -3.37 -18.68 59.62
C LEU A 3 -3.76 -17.52 58.70
N GLY A 4 -3.40 -16.29 59.06
CA GLY A 4 -3.53 -15.12 58.20
C GLY A 4 -2.15 -14.50 58.01
N SER A 5 -1.44 -14.91 56.97
CA SER A 5 -0.23 -14.22 56.50
C SER A 5 -0.60 -13.11 55.52
N PRO A 6 0.18 -12.00 55.48
CA PRO A 6 -0.12 -10.81 54.70
C PRO A 6 0.55 -10.76 53.31
N SER A 7 0.13 -9.76 52.53
CA SER A 7 0.83 -9.11 51.41
C SER A 7 0.52 -9.60 49.98
N LEU A 8 -0.03 -8.70 49.15
CA LEU A 8 0.65 -8.12 47.97
C LEU A 8 -0.23 -7.02 47.34
N VAL A 9 0.19 -5.76 47.47
CA VAL A 9 0.63 -4.87 46.37
C VAL A 9 -0.40 -4.71 45.23
N GLY A 10 -1.04 -3.54 45.21
CA GLY A 10 -1.86 -3.11 44.10
C GLY A 10 -1.02 -2.71 42.88
N LEU A 11 -1.51 -3.07 41.68
CA LEU A 11 -1.21 -2.46 40.39
C LEU A 11 -2.09 -3.15 39.34
N THR A 12 -3.05 -2.46 38.72
CA THR A 12 -3.41 -2.67 37.29
C THR A 12 -4.37 -1.58 36.79
N LEU A 13 -3.74 -0.48 36.39
CA LEU A 13 -3.93 0.28 35.15
C LEU A 13 -5.26 0.15 34.38
N LEU A 14 -5.92 1.31 34.19
CA LEU A 14 -6.96 1.54 33.17
C LEU A 14 -6.54 0.94 31.82
N GLN A 15 -7.28 -0.06 31.33
CA GLN A 15 -7.14 -0.54 29.98
C GLN A 15 -8.21 0.13 29.12
N ALA A 16 -7.79 1.19 28.41
CA ALA A 16 -8.55 1.80 27.35
C ALA A 16 -8.81 0.80 26.21
N LEU A 17 -10.05 0.74 25.73
CA LEU A 17 -10.43 0.05 24.50
C LEU A 17 -9.74 0.70 23.28
N PRO A 18 -9.12 -0.05 22.37
CA PRO A 18 -8.97 0.40 21.00
C PRO A 18 -10.13 -0.12 20.14
N ARG A 19 -10.73 0.87 19.48
CA ARG A 19 -11.84 0.87 18.51
C ARG A 19 -11.70 -0.25 17.46
N GLY A 20 -12.84 -0.81 17.08
CA GLY A 20 -12.97 -1.98 16.21
C GLY A 20 -12.21 -1.91 14.90
N THR A 21 -11.51 -3.01 14.61
CA THR A 21 -11.06 -3.38 13.27
C THR A 21 -12.22 -4.02 12.52
N PRO A 22 -12.64 -3.54 11.34
CA PRO A 22 -13.55 -4.31 10.49
C PRO A 22 -12.89 -5.64 10.08
N PRO A 23 -13.68 -6.71 9.86
CA PRO A 23 -13.14 -7.99 9.41
C PRO A 23 -12.48 -7.86 8.04
N PRO A 24 -11.41 -8.64 7.74
CA PRO A 24 -10.88 -8.72 6.39
C PRO A 24 -11.93 -9.39 5.49
N THR A 25 -12.56 -8.62 4.60
CA THR A 25 -13.34 -9.19 3.50
C THR A 25 -12.38 -9.92 2.57
N LEU A 26 -12.50 -11.25 2.55
CA LEU A 26 -11.71 -12.20 1.75
C LEU A 26 -11.80 -11.92 0.23
N PRO A 27 -10.79 -12.38 -0.55
CA PRO A 27 -10.31 -11.68 -1.72
C PRO A 27 -11.11 -11.95 -2.99
N VAL A 28 -11.31 -10.87 -3.77
CA VAL A 28 -11.46 -10.96 -5.22
C VAL A 28 -10.20 -11.66 -5.75
N SER A 29 -10.39 -12.77 -6.43
CA SER A 29 -9.40 -13.70 -6.96
C SER A 29 -8.16 -12.99 -7.53
N LEU A 30 -7.13 -12.80 -6.71
CA LEU A 30 -5.82 -12.33 -7.17
C LEU A 30 -5.11 -13.49 -7.89
N PRO A 31 -4.62 -13.29 -9.12
CA PRO A 31 -3.79 -14.30 -9.78
C PRO A 31 -2.56 -14.62 -8.90
N PRO A 32 -2.07 -15.86 -8.98
CA PRO A 32 -1.07 -16.39 -8.07
C PRO A 32 0.23 -15.58 -8.14
N ALA A 33 0.67 -15.12 -6.97
CA ALA A 33 2.05 -14.77 -6.61
C ALA A 33 2.92 -14.27 -7.77
N TYR A 34 2.88 -12.96 -8.06
CA TYR A 34 3.86 -12.31 -8.92
C TYR A 34 5.25 -12.28 -8.26
N GLY A 35 5.89 -13.44 -8.18
CA GLY A 35 7.29 -13.65 -7.80
C GLY A 35 7.69 -13.19 -6.39
N GLY A 36 8.71 -13.84 -5.85
CA GLY A 36 9.17 -13.64 -4.47
C GLY A 36 9.35 -14.96 -3.74
N ASN A 37 9.74 -14.88 -2.47
CA ASN A 37 9.97 -16.05 -1.62
C ASN A 37 8.77 -16.39 -0.71
N THR A 38 7.67 -15.64 -0.81
CA THR A 38 6.54 -15.74 0.12
C THR A 38 5.22 -16.15 -0.51
N GLY A 39 5.23 -16.62 -1.77
CA GLY A 39 4.06 -17.27 -2.37
C GLY A 39 2.79 -16.42 -2.42
N GLY A 40 2.88 -15.09 -2.33
CA GLY A 40 1.74 -14.18 -2.39
C GLY A 40 1.38 -13.48 -1.08
N GLU A 41 2.19 -13.56 -0.02
CA GLU A 41 1.99 -12.72 1.18
C GLU A 41 1.94 -11.22 0.80
N PRO A 42 1.07 -10.40 1.42
CA PRO A 42 0.99 -8.98 1.13
C PRO A 42 2.27 -8.25 1.54
N CYS A 43 2.52 -7.08 0.94
CA CYS A 43 3.60 -6.20 1.38
C CYS A 43 3.35 -5.73 2.82
N PHE A 44 4.40 -5.73 3.63
CA PHE A 44 4.36 -5.18 4.97
C PHE A 44 4.94 -3.77 4.96
N PHE A 45 4.15 -2.78 5.35
CA PHE A 45 4.59 -1.39 5.41
C PHE A 45 4.40 -0.83 6.83
N PRO A 46 5.38 -0.06 7.35
CA PRO A 46 6.73 0.13 6.83
C PRO A 46 7.61 -1.12 7.03
N PHE A 47 8.53 -1.38 6.10
CA PHE A 47 9.57 -2.40 6.25
C PHE A 47 10.97 -1.80 6.28
N VAL A 48 11.91 -2.48 6.95
CA VAL A 48 13.33 -2.10 6.99
C VAL A 48 14.14 -2.91 5.98
N TYR A 49 14.95 -2.23 5.16
CA TYR A 49 15.91 -2.82 4.23
C TYR A 49 17.19 -1.97 4.17
N LYS A 50 18.37 -2.58 4.36
CA LYS A 50 19.68 -1.89 4.42
C LYS A 50 19.67 -0.71 5.41
N GLY A 51 19.05 -0.91 6.57
CA GLY A 51 18.87 0.14 7.59
C GLY A 51 17.92 1.29 7.22
N ARG A 52 17.21 1.24 6.09
CA ARG A 52 16.23 2.27 5.67
C ARG A 52 14.81 1.75 5.79
N LYS A 53 13.88 2.63 6.17
CA LYS A 53 12.45 2.32 6.24
C LYS A 53 11.78 2.66 4.92
N TYR A 54 11.07 1.71 4.35
CA TYR A 54 10.29 1.85 3.13
C TYR A 54 8.80 1.67 3.43
N THR A 55 8.00 2.64 3.00
CA THR A 55 6.53 2.64 3.13
C THR A 55 5.83 2.32 1.80
N ALA A 56 6.60 2.04 0.76
CA ALA A 56 6.14 1.72 -0.58
C ALA A 56 7.10 0.71 -1.22
N CYS A 57 6.68 0.13 -2.35
CA CYS A 57 7.56 -0.69 -3.17
C CYS A 57 8.80 0.09 -3.58
N THR A 58 9.97 -0.55 -3.49
CA THR A 58 11.25 0.07 -3.79
C THR A 58 11.93 -0.63 -4.95
N MET A 59 12.65 0.13 -5.78
CA MET A 59 13.57 -0.41 -6.78
C MET A 59 15.00 -0.54 -6.23
N ASP A 60 15.20 -0.26 -4.94
CA ASP A 60 16.51 -0.36 -4.30
C ASP A 60 17.05 -1.79 -4.44
N ASN A 61 18.20 -1.93 -5.10
CA ASN A 61 18.88 -3.19 -5.35
C ASN A 61 18.07 -4.23 -6.16
N GLY A 62 17.05 -3.81 -6.92
CA GLY A 62 16.20 -4.69 -7.71
C GLY A 62 15.96 -4.16 -9.13
N GLN A 63 15.93 -5.06 -10.12
CA GLN A 63 15.56 -4.74 -11.51
C GLN A 63 14.04 -4.48 -11.66
N ARG A 64 13.24 -4.86 -10.64
CA ARG A 64 11.80 -4.60 -10.54
C ARG A 64 11.50 -4.06 -9.14
N PRO A 65 10.49 -3.17 -8.98
CA PRO A 65 10.01 -2.76 -7.68
C PRO A 65 9.56 -3.97 -6.88
N TRP A 66 9.93 -3.97 -5.61
CA TRP A 66 9.67 -5.06 -4.68
C TRP A 66 9.33 -4.49 -3.31
N CYS A 67 8.75 -5.32 -2.46
CA CYS A 67 8.45 -4.99 -1.08
C CYS A 67 8.81 -6.16 -0.17
N ALA A 68 9.17 -5.89 1.08
CA ALA A 68 9.22 -6.94 2.07
C ALA A 68 7.80 -7.33 2.48
N THR A 69 7.60 -8.59 2.86
CA THR A 69 6.32 -9.06 3.43
C THR A 69 6.37 -9.15 4.95
N THR A 70 7.44 -8.63 5.56
CA THR A 70 7.61 -8.50 7.00
C THR A 70 8.18 -7.13 7.37
N SER A 71 8.17 -6.80 8.67
CA SER A 71 8.69 -5.53 9.18
C SER A 71 10.20 -5.35 8.99
N ASN A 72 10.96 -6.45 8.89
CA ASN A 72 12.41 -6.40 8.73
C ASN A 72 12.90 -7.44 7.71
N TYR A 73 13.21 -6.96 6.51
CA TYR A 73 13.74 -7.82 5.46
C TYR A 73 15.09 -8.47 5.84
N GLU A 74 15.92 -7.79 6.63
CA GLU A 74 17.26 -8.28 6.98
C GLU A 74 17.23 -9.50 7.89
N VAL A 75 16.11 -9.72 8.60
CA VAL A 75 15.91 -10.87 9.48
C VAL A 75 15.15 -11.97 8.74
N ASP A 76 14.02 -11.62 8.13
CA ASP A 76 13.12 -12.62 7.56
C ASP A 76 13.50 -13.03 6.13
N HIS A 77 14.21 -12.17 5.40
CA HIS A 77 14.52 -12.34 3.97
C HIS A 77 13.29 -12.67 3.10
N LYS A 78 12.14 -12.15 3.54
CA LYS A 78 10.83 -12.38 2.95
C LYS A 78 10.40 -11.18 2.12
N TRP A 79 10.15 -11.42 0.84
CA TRP A 79 9.84 -10.38 -0.12
C TRP A 79 9.04 -10.90 -1.29
N LYS A 80 8.42 -9.97 -2.00
CA LYS A 80 7.79 -10.21 -3.29
C LYS A 80 8.03 -9.08 -4.25
N TYR A 81 7.96 -9.39 -5.54
CA TYR A 81 7.90 -8.33 -6.53
C TYR A 81 6.57 -7.61 -6.44
N CYS A 82 6.63 -6.29 -6.55
CA CYS A 82 5.46 -5.51 -6.84
C CYS A 82 5.19 -5.66 -8.33
N ALA A 83 3.95 -5.94 -8.69
CA ALA A 83 3.57 -6.04 -10.09
C ALA A 83 3.81 -4.69 -10.77
N VAL A 84 4.87 -4.61 -11.60
CA VAL A 84 5.07 -3.52 -12.55
C VAL A 84 4.00 -3.69 -13.61
N GLY A 85 2.94 -2.88 -13.53
CA GLY A 85 1.79 -2.97 -14.41
C GLY A 85 0.50 -3.49 -13.76
N GLU A 86 0.48 -3.73 -12.44
CA GLU A 86 -0.80 -3.93 -11.72
C GLU A 86 -0.84 -3.22 -10.35
N ASN A 87 0.01 -2.21 -10.14
CA ASN A 87 -0.18 -1.21 -9.07
C ASN A 87 0.05 0.25 -9.55
N LEU A 88 0.09 0.46 -10.86
CA LEU A 88 -0.21 1.77 -11.47
C LEU A 88 -1.57 1.72 -12.19
N ASP A 89 -2.00 0.53 -12.61
CA ASP A 89 -3.30 0.30 -13.24
C ASP A 89 -4.47 0.23 -12.23
N ASN A 90 -4.19 -0.15 -10.97
CA ASN A 90 -5.21 -0.22 -9.91
C ASN A 90 -5.06 0.83 -8.80
N SER A 91 -4.07 1.73 -8.89
CA SER A 91 -4.06 2.89 -8.00
C SER A 91 -5.18 3.81 -8.48
N PRO A 92 -6.20 4.08 -7.66
CA PRO A 92 -7.32 4.92 -8.10
C PRO A 92 -6.82 6.33 -8.41
N CYS A 93 -7.53 7.02 -9.30
CA CYS A 93 -7.33 8.44 -9.49
C CYS A 93 -7.49 9.17 -8.15
N VAL A 94 -6.52 10.02 -7.80
CA VAL A 94 -6.62 10.89 -6.64
C VAL A 94 -7.15 12.24 -7.11
N PHE A 95 -8.27 12.65 -6.55
CA PHE A 95 -8.86 13.97 -6.82
C PHE A 95 -8.99 14.75 -5.51
N PRO A 96 -8.62 16.05 -5.49
CA PRO A 96 -7.90 16.77 -6.54
C PRO A 96 -6.43 16.33 -6.68
N PHE A 97 -5.87 16.47 -7.88
CA PHE A 97 -4.43 16.34 -8.13
C PHE A 97 -3.84 17.58 -8.79
N ILE A 98 -2.56 17.85 -8.56
CA ILE A 98 -1.81 18.97 -9.15
C ILE A 98 -1.04 18.48 -10.38
N TYR A 99 -1.19 19.16 -11.52
CA TYR A 99 -0.42 18.97 -12.75
C TYR A 99 -0.13 20.33 -13.41
N LYS A 100 1.14 20.61 -13.69
CA LYS A 100 1.63 21.91 -14.21
C LYS A 100 1.08 23.09 -13.39
N ASP A 101 1.20 23.02 -12.07
CA ASP A 101 0.69 24.03 -11.12
C ASP A 101 -0.83 24.27 -11.19
N LYS A 102 -1.59 23.37 -11.83
CA LYS A 102 -3.05 23.43 -11.90
C LYS A 102 -3.68 22.25 -11.19
N THR A 103 -4.79 22.52 -10.49
CA THR A 103 -5.55 21.50 -9.77
C THR A 103 -6.65 20.90 -10.65
N TYR A 104 -6.71 19.58 -10.72
CA TYR A 104 -7.68 18.82 -11.50
C TYR A 104 -8.54 17.95 -10.58
N HIS A 105 -9.86 17.99 -10.78
CA HIS A 105 -10.85 17.22 -10.03
C HIS A 105 -11.46 16.08 -10.84
N SER A 106 -11.02 15.89 -12.08
CA SER A 106 -11.49 14.87 -13.01
C SER A 106 -10.36 14.45 -13.94
N CYS A 107 -10.59 13.37 -14.68
CA CYS A 107 -9.65 12.93 -15.71
C CYS A 107 -9.49 14.01 -16.78
N THR A 108 -8.25 14.23 -17.19
CA THR A 108 -7.89 15.24 -18.19
C THR A 108 -7.26 14.56 -19.39
N ALA A 109 -7.55 15.04 -20.61
CA ALA A 109 -6.89 14.57 -21.84
C ALA A 109 -5.74 15.49 -22.26
N ILE A 110 -5.36 16.44 -21.40
CA ILE A 110 -4.29 17.40 -21.68
C ILE A 110 -2.99 16.63 -21.85
N ASN A 111 -2.21 17.01 -22.88
CA ASN A 111 -0.89 16.45 -23.16
C ASN A 111 -0.89 14.99 -23.65
N ASP A 112 -2.02 14.44 -24.08
CA ASP A 112 -2.12 13.17 -24.82
C ASP A 112 -2.55 13.44 -26.26
N GLN A 113 -1.74 13.00 -27.25
CA GLN A 113 -2.02 13.26 -28.67
C GLN A 113 -3.22 12.47 -29.22
N MET A 114 -3.64 11.41 -28.51
CA MET A 114 -4.80 10.59 -28.87
C MET A 114 -6.07 11.04 -28.13
N GLY A 115 -5.99 12.08 -27.31
CA GLY A 115 -7.10 12.57 -26.49
C GLY A 115 -7.55 11.60 -25.40
N ARG A 116 -6.69 10.64 -25.00
CA ARG A 116 -7.04 9.68 -23.95
C ARG A 116 -7.02 10.37 -22.59
N PRO A 117 -8.13 10.31 -21.83
CA PRO A 117 -8.19 10.93 -20.52
C PRO A 117 -7.29 10.16 -19.54
N TRP A 118 -6.60 10.88 -18.68
CA TRP A 118 -5.73 10.35 -17.64
C TRP A 118 -5.94 11.09 -16.32
N CYS A 119 -5.48 10.50 -15.24
CA CYS A 119 -5.51 11.09 -13.90
C CYS A 119 -4.22 10.77 -13.15
N ALA A 120 -3.84 11.62 -12.20
CA ALA A 120 -2.77 11.28 -11.28
C ALA A 120 -3.26 10.26 -10.25
N THR A 121 -2.34 9.41 -9.80
CA THR A 121 -2.61 8.43 -8.73
C THR A 121 -2.12 8.93 -7.35
N THR A 122 -1.66 10.18 -7.29
CA THR A 122 -1.24 10.89 -6.09
C THR A 122 -1.76 12.34 -6.09
N PRO A 123 -1.71 13.06 -4.97
CA PRO A 123 -2.14 14.47 -4.91
C PRO A 123 -1.27 15.42 -5.75
N ASN A 124 -0.04 15.05 -6.10
CA ASN A 124 0.90 15.93 -6.80
C ASN A 124 1.65 15.17 -7.90
N TYR A 125 1.13 15.24 -9.13
CA TYR A 125 1.79 14.66 -10.28
C TYR A 125 3.15 15.31 -10.55
N ASP A 126 3.27 16.62 -10.39
CA ASP A 126 4.52 17.36 -10.70
C ASP A 126 5.71 16.88 -9.86
N LYS A 127 5.45 16.27 -8.70
CA LYS A 127 6.47 15.62 -7.86
C LYS A 127 6.58 14.13 -8.14
N ASP A 128 5.46 13.43 -8.11
CA ASP A 128 5.46 11.97 -8.06
C ASP A 128 5.53 11.35 -9.46
N HIS A 129 5.08 12.07 -10.48
CA HIS A 129 4.98 11.63 -11.87
C HIS A 129 4.19 10.32 -12.05
N LEU A 130 3.28 10.03 -11.11
CA LEU A 130 2.45 8.83 -11.11
C LEU A 130 1.07 9.14 -11.67
N TRP A 131 0.65 8.34 -12.66
CA TRP A 131 -0.60 8.53 -13.37
C TRP A 131 -1.12 7.23 -13.97
N ARG A 132 -2.38 7.25 -14.38
CA ARG A 132 -3.02 6.20 -15.18
C ARG A 132 -3.97 6.77 -16.20
N PHE A 133 -4.26 5.99 -17.23
CA PHE A 133 -5.38 6.29 -18.11
C PHE A 133 -6.70 6.07 -17.37
N CYS A 134 -7.64 6.98 -17.61
CA CYS A 134 -9.02 6.78 -17.25
C CYS A 134 -9.67 5.92 -18.32
N PHE A 135 -10.11 4.73 -17.93
CA PHE A 135 -11.02 3.96 -18.77
C PHE A 135 -12.36 4.70 -18.78
N SER A 136 -12.74 5.23 -19.94
CA SER A 136 -14.06 5.80 -20.15
C SER A 136 -15.09 4.75 -19.74
N LYS A 137 -16.01 5.14 -18.83
CA LYS A 137 -17.15 4.31 -18.39
C LYS A 137 -17.84 3.73 -19.62
N GLY A 138 -17.62 2.45 -19.89
CA GLY A 138 -18.07 1.78 -21.11
C GLY A 138 -17.68 0.32 -21.22
N GLU A 139 -16.62 -0.14 -20.54
CA GLU A 139 -16.24 -1.57 -20.56
C GLU A 139 -16.14 -2.12 -19.14
N SER A 140 -17.29 -2.45 -18.56
CA SER A 140 -17.36 -3.48 -17.54
C SER A 140 -16.98 -4.81 -18.21
N ARG A 141 -15.81 -5.34 -17.83
CA ARG A 141 -15.29 -6.64 -18.28
C ARG A 141 -16.41 -7.70 -18.13
N PRO A 142 -16.85 -8.37 -19.22
CA PRO A 142 -17.82 -9.47 -19.12
C PRO A 142 -17.24 -10.66 -18.34
#